data_AF-A0AAU4KYZ1-F1
#
_entry.id   AF-A0AAU4KYZ1-F1
#
_cell.length_a   1.000
_cell.length_b   1.000
_cell.length_c   1.000
_cell.angle_alpha   90.00
_cell.angle_beta   90.00
_cell.angle_gamma   90.00
#
_symmetry.space_group_name_H-M   'P 1'
#
loop_
_entity.id
_entity.type
_entity.pdbx_description
1 polymer ?
#
loop_
_entity_poly.entity_id
_entity_poly.type
_entity_poly.pdbx_seq_one_letter_code
_entity_poly.pdbx_strand_id
1 'polypeptide(L)'
;MTRSLASGAPDRQERYDHLEAVLGQDAAPAIYEIEELTERLRRALMQLVAMVLAHRHHQPGAEASRTIGHARALRAEEPPGDFLPARGHLRRLALVTQDLLDLLAED
;
A
#
# COMPACT_ATOMS: atom_id res chain seq x y z
N MET A 1 -19.54 24.14 -20.03
CA MET A 1 -18.57 23.13 -20.53
C MET A 1 -17.75 22.67 -19.34
N THR A 2 -18.11 21.52 -18.81
CA THR A 2 -17.58 20.88 -17.59
C THR A 2 -16.14 20.44 -17.85
N ARG A 3 -15.19 21.03 -17.12
CA ARG A 3 -13.78 20.63 -17.15
C ARG A 3 -13.67 19.26 -16.48
N SER A 4 -13.27 18.28 -17.28
CA SER A 4 -13.21 16.86 -16.94
C SER A 4 -12.23 16.57 -15.79
N LEU A 5 -12.69 15.69 -14.89
CA LEU A 5 -11.99 15.18 -13.72
C LEU A 5 -10.84 14.26 -14.16
N ALA A 6 -9.64 14.80 -14.33
CA ALA A 6 -8.43 14.02 -14.61
C ALA A 6 -7.33 14.33 -13.58
N SER A 7 -7.67 14.27 -12.29
CA SER A 7 -6.69 14.51 -11.20
C SER A 7 -6.43 13.29 -10.30
N GLY A 8 -6.90 12.08 -10.65
CA GLY A 8 -6.81 10.93 -9.74
C GLY A 8 -6.36 9.59 -10.35
N ALA A 9 -6.03 9.52 -11.64
CA ALA A 9 -5.85 8.24 -12.34
C ALA A 9 -4.42 7.63 -12.33
N PRO A 10 -3.29 8.38 -12.33
CA PRO A 10 -1.97 7.73 -12.44
C PRO A 10 -1.51 7.07 -11.13
N ASP A 11 -1.76 7.72 -9.99
CA ASP A 11 -1.32 7.26 -8.65
C ASP A 11 -2.08 6.01 -8.17
N ARG A 12 -3.33 5.82 -8.60
CA ARG A 12 -4.11 4.64 -8.21
C ARG A 12 -3.74 3.39 -9.01
N GLN A 13 -3.59 3.52 -10.33
CA GLN A 13 -3.21 2.38 -11.18
C GLN A 13 -1.82 1.88 -10.82
N GLU A 14 -0.87 2.79 -10.61
CA GLU A 14 0.49 2.45 -10.19
C GLU A 14 0.51 1.60 -8.92
N ARG A 15 -0.33 1.92 -7.92
CA ARG A 15 -0.44 1.12 -6.70
C ARG A 15 -0.94 -0.29 -6.97
N TYR A 16 -1.94 -0.47 -7.84
CA TYR A 16 -2.41 -1.79 -8.23
C TYR A 16 -1.35 -2.58 -9.00
N ASP A 17 -0.58 -1.93 -9.86
CA ASP A 17 0.52 -2.58 -10.58
C ASP A 17 1.59 -3.09 -9.60
N HIS A 18 1.87 -2.34 -8.51
CA HIS A 18 2.80 -2.78 -7.47
C HIS A 18 2.26 -3.94 -6.65
N LEU A 19 0.95 -3.96 -6.39
CA LEU A 19 0.29 -5.09 -5.74
C LEU A 19 0.36 -6.33 -6.63
N GLU A 20 0.09 -6.20 -7.92
CA GLU A 20 0.17 -7.31 -8.88
C GLU A 20 1.58 -7.89 -8.93
N ALA A 21 2.61 -7.02 -8.96
CA ALA A 21 4.02 -7.45 -8.96
C ALA A 21 4.45 -8.24 -7.71
N VAL A 22 3.70 -8.17 -6.61
CA VAL A 22 4.03 -8.81 -5.32
C VAL A 22 3.07 -9.93 -4.92
N LEU A 23 1.78 -9.75 -5.20
CA LEU A 23 0.68 -10.63 -4.78
C LEU A 23 0.10 -11.44 -5.93
N GLY A 24 0.42 -11.10 -7.18
CA GLY A 24 -0.01 -11.83 -8.37
C GLY A 24 0.39 -13.29 -8.33
N GLN A 25 -0.37 -14.13 -9.05
CA GLN A 25 -0.22 -15.60 -9.00
C GLN A 25 1.21 -16.06 -9.37
N ASP A 26 1.82 -15.39 -10.33
CA ASP A 26 3.16 -15.70 -10.85
C ASP A 26 4.23 -14.70 -10.36
N ALA A 27 3.92 -13.93 -9.30
CA ALA A 27 4.82 -12.91 -8.77
C ALA A 27 6.09 -13.53 -8.19
N ALA A 28 7.22 -13.24 -8.83
CA ALA A 28 8.56 -13.67 -8.40
C ALA A 28 9.59 -12.54 -8.54
N PRO A 29 9.43 -11.43 -7.78
CA PRO A 29 10.31 -10.28 -7.90
C PRO A 29 11.76 -10.67 -7.57
N ALA A 30 12.68 -10.22 -8.41
CA ALA A 30 14.11 -10.30 -8.20
C ALA A 30 14.56 -9.39 -7.05
N ILE A 31 15.77 -9.59 -6.55
CA ILE A 31 16.27 -8.87 -5.37
C ILE A 31 16.26 -7.35 -5.54
N TYR A 32 16.62 -6.84 -6.71
CA TYR A 32 16.60 -5.40 -7.00
C TYR A 32 15.16 -4.85 -7.08
N GLU A 33 14.21 -5.65 -7.55
CA GLU A 33 12.79 -5.29 -7.59
C GLU A 33 12.20 -5.28 -6.19
N ILE A 34 12.66 -6.15 -5.29
CA ILE A 34 12.19 -6.18 -3.90
C ILE A 34 12.51 -4.87 -3.19
N GLU A 35 13.73 -4.35 -3.32
CA GLU A 35 14.13 -3.09 -2.72
C GLU A 35 13.32 -1.92 -3.29
N GLU A 36 13.19 -1.86 -4.61
CA GLU A 36 12.41 -0.81 -5.27
C GLU A 36 10.93 -0.85 -4.86
N LEU A 37 10.28 -2.01 -4.95
CA LEU A 37 8.88 -2.19 -4.60
C LEU A 37 8.63 -1.91 -3.11
N THR A 38 9.58 -2.26 -2.23
CA THR A 38 9.50 -1.96 -0.79
C THR A 38 9.42 -0.45 -0.57
N GLU A 39 10.31 0.32 -1.20
CA GLU A 39 10.32 1.77 -1.09
C GLU A 39 9.06 2.40 -1.68
N ARG A 40 8.60 1.92 -2.84
CA ARG A 40 7.37 2.42 -3.47
C ARG A 40 6.14 2.14 -2.60
N LEU A 41 5.99 0.94 -2.06
CA LEU A 41 4.88 0.59 -1.18
C LEU A 41 4.94 1.36 0.14
N ARG A 42 6.12 1.57 0.75
CA ARG A 42 6.26 2.40 1.96
C ARG A 42 5.78 3.84 1.73
N ARG A 43 6.07 4.43 0.57
CA ARG A 43 5.57 5.76 0.18
C ARG A 43 4.06 5.73 -0.04
N ALA A 44 3.54 4.72 -0.74
CA ALA A 44 2.10 4.56 -0.98
C ALA A 44 1.32 4.45 0.34
N LEU A 45 1.82 3.69 1.32
CA LEU A 45 1.17 3.54 2.62
C LEU A 45 0.97 4.86 3.36
N MET A 46 1.92 5.80 3.27
CA MET A 46 1.72 7.13 3.87
C MET A 46 0.54 7.87 3.26
N GLN A 47 0.44 7.83 1.94
CA GLN A 47 -0.62 8.51 1.20
C GLN A 47 -1.98 7.85 1.47
N LEU A 48 -2.04 6.51 1.43
CA LEU A 48 -3.26 5.75 1.68
C LEU A 48 -3.78 5.93 3.11
N VAL A 49 -2.91 5.94 4.12
CA VAL A 49 -3.31 6.23 5.50
C VAL A 49 -3.94 7.62 5.61
N ALA A 50 -3.37 8.63 4.95
CA ALA A 50 -3.95 9.98 4.94
C ALA A 50 -5.31 10.02 4.22
N MET A 51 -5.44 9.29 3.10
CA MET A 51 -6.70 9.16 2.36
C MET A 51 -7.79 8.48 3.21
N VAL A 52 -7.48 7.36 3.86
CA VAL A 52 -8.45 6.64 4.72
C VAL A 52 -8.91 7.53 5.87
N LEU A 53 -7.99 8.24 6.53
CA LEU A 53 -8.35 9.18 7.60
C LEU A 53 -9.26 10.29 7.09
N ALA A 54 -8.97 10.88 5.92
CA ALA A 54 -9.81 11.92 5.34
C ALA A 54 -11.20 11.39 4.93
N HIS A 55 -11.24 10.21 4.29
CA HIS A 55 -12.47 9.54 3.86
C HIS A 55 -13.38 9.19 5.04
N ARG A 56 -12.81 8.87 6.21
CA ARG A 56 -13.55 8.57 7.45
C ARG A 56 -13.68 9.79 8.37
N HIS A 57 -13.55 11.02 7.87
CA HIS A 57 -13.67 12.27 8.64
C HIS A 57 -12.82 12.31 9.93
N HIS A 58 -11.62 11.71 9.90
CA HIS A 58 -10.72 11.54 11.04
C HIS A 58 -11.30 10.76 12.23
N GLN A 59 -12.38 10.02 12.03
CA GLN A 59 -13.02 9.15 13.01
C GLN A 59 -13.06 7.70 12.50
N PRO A 60 -11.88 7.06 12.29
CA PRO A 60 -11.83 5.69 11.81
C PRO A 60 -12.49 4.75 12.82
N GLY A 61 -13.34 3.85 12.33
CA GLY A 61 -13.86 2.74 13.13
C GLY A 61 -12.75 1.80 13.61
N ALA A 62 -13.12 0.77 14.38
CA ALA A 62 -12.17 -0.16 14.99
C ALA A 62 -11.28 -0.87 13.95
N GLU A 63 -11.86 -1.26 12.81
CA GLU A 63 -11.14 -1.91 11.72
C GLU A 63 -10.13 -0.99 11.04
N ALA A 64 -10.59 0.16 10.54
CA ALA A 64 -9.71 1.16 9.93
C ALA A 64 -8.59 1.60 10.89
N SER A 65 -8.88 1.73 12.19
CA SER A 65 -7.87 2.05 13.20
C SER A 65 -6.79 0.97 13.32
N ARG A 66 -7.17 -0.32 13.29
CA ARG A 66 -6.21 -1.43 13.31
C ARG A 66 -5.35 -1.45 12.05
N THR A 67 -5.96 -1.32 10.88
CA THR A 67 -5.23 -1.34 9.60
C THR A 67 -4.26 -0.16 9.48
N ILE A 68 -4.68 1.05 9.89
CA ILE A 68 -3.80 2.23 9.95
C ILE A 68 -2.63 2.00 10.92
N GLY A 69 -2.89 1.42 12.09
CA GLY A 69 -1.86 1.08 13.06
C GLY A 69 -0.82 0.11 12.49
N HIS A 70 -1.30 -0.96 11.85
CA HIS A 70 -0.44 -1.96 11.21
C HIS A 70 0.40 -1.36 10.08
N ALA A 71 -0.21 -0.54 9.21
CA ALA A 71 0.50 0.14 8.12
C ALA A 71 1.63 1.05 8.66
N ARG A 72 1.37 1.79 9.74
CA ARG A 72 2.39 2.64 10.38
C ARG A 72 3.51 1.84 11.01
N ALA A 73 3.19 0.71 11.66
CA ALA A 73 4.19 -0.16 12.27
C ALA A 73 5.10 -0.80 11.20
N LEU A 74 4.53 -1.40 10.15
CA LEU A 74 5.28 -2.00 9.05
C LEU A 74 6.17 -0.99 8.32
N ARG A 75 5.69 0.24 8.13
CA ARG A 75 6.50 1.31 7.54
C ARG A 75 7.64 1.77 8.47
N ALA A 76 7.57 1.53 9.76
CA ALA A 76 8.64 1.87 10.69
C ALA A 76 9.66 0.73 10.85
N GLU A 77 9.32 -0.50 10.46
CA GLU A 77 10.26 -1.62 10.43
C GLU A 77 11.40 -1.35 9.42
N GLU A 78 12.61 -1.73 9.78
CA GLU A 78 13.75 -1.75 8.86
C GLU A 78 13.59 -2.94 7.89
N PRO A 79 13.75 -2.75 6.56
CA PRO A 79 13.73 -3.85 5.62
C PRO A 79 14.85 -4.87 5.93
N PRO A 80 14.55 -6.18 5.94
CA PRO A 80 15.59 -7.19 6.10
C PRO A 80 16.59 -7.16 4.93
N GLY A 81 17.88 -7.37 5.19
CA GLY A 81 18.92 -7.43 4.16
C GLY A 81 19.00 -8.76 3.39
N ASP A 82 18.46 -9.85 3.95
CA ASP A 82 18.45 -11.16 3.30
C ASP A 82 17.25 -11.31 2.35
N PHE A 83 17.47 -11.94 1.19
CA PHE A 83 16.46 -12.04 0.12
C PHE A 83 15.09 -12.61 0.57
N LEU A 84 15.08 -13.76 1.25
CA LEU A 84 13.83 -14.41 1.65
C LEU A 84 13.05 -13.59 2.69
N PRO A 85 13.69 -13.11 3.78
CA PRO A 85 13.07 -12.14 4.70
C PRO A 85 12.61 -10.85 4.02
N ALA A 86 13.39 -10.27 3.11
CA ALA A 86 13.04 -9.06 2.37
C ALA A 86 11.77 -9.27 1.53
N ARG A 87 11.69 -10.40 0.82
CA ARG A 87 10.49 -10.79 0.06
C ARG A 87 9.26 -10.96 0.97
N GLY A 88 9.45 -11.54 2.15
CA GLY A 88 8.39 -11.67 3.15
C GLY A 88 7.92 -10.32 3.69
N HIS A 89 8.85 -9.39 3.97
CA HIS A 89 8.53 -8.02 4.37
C HIS A 89 7.77 -7.28 3.27
N LEU A 90 8.23 -7.36 2.01
CA LEU A 90 7.55 -6.80 0.85
C LEU A 90 6.11 -7.32 0.72
N ARG A 91 5.90 -8.63 0.88
CA ARG A 91 4.55 -9.21 0.83
C ARG A 91 3.64 -8.67 1.94
N ARG A 92 4.16 -8.47 3.15
CA ARG A 92 3.40 -7.85 4.25
C ARG A 92 3.02 -6.40 3.93
N LEU A 93 3.92 -5.62 3.34
CA LEU A 93 3.62 -4.26 2.88
C LEU A 93 2.53 -4.24 1.80
N ALA A 94 2.56 -5.18 0.86
CA ALA A 94 1.55 -5.27 -0.18
C ALA A 94 0.17 -5.64 0.38
N LEU A 95 0.09 -6.61 1.31
CA LEU A 95 -1.17 -6.98 1.94
C LEU A 95 -1.81 -5.81 2.69
N VAL A 96 -1.05 -5.09 3.53
CA VAL A 96 -1.62 -3.94 4.25
C VAL A 96 -1.95 -2.76 3.30
N THR A 97 -1.27 -2.66 2.16
CA THR A 97 -1.62 -1.70 1.10
C THR A 97 -2.97 -2.06 0.48
N GLN A 98 -3.22 -3.35 0.20
CA GLN A 98 -4.50 -3.85 -0.28
C GLN A 98 -5.61 -3.57 0.74
N ASP A 99 -5.41 -3.90 2.03
CA ASP A 99 -6.39 -3.64 3.09
C ASP A 99 -6.79 -2.15 3.16
N LEU A 100 -5.83 -1.23 2.99
CA LEU A 100 -6.13 0.21 2.98
C LEU A 100 -6.91 0.64 1.72
N LEU A 101 -6.66 0.03 0.57
CA LEU A 101 -7.42 0.29 -0.65
C LEU A 101 -8.85 -0.25 -0.54
N ASP A 102 -9.02 -1.41 0.07
CA ASP A 102 -10.34 -2.01 0.32
C ASP A 102 -11.17 -1.09 1.24
N LEU A 103 -10.57 -0.57 2.33
CA LEU A 103 -11.21 0.41 3.21
C LEU A 103 -11.64 1.72 2.53
N LEU A 104 -11.01 2.08 1.40
CA LEU A 104 -11.37 3.24 0.57
C LEU A 104 -12.43 2.90 -0.49
N ALA A 105 -12.62 1.62 -0.80
CA ALA A 105 -13.65 1.14 -1.72
C ALA A 105 -14.96 0.79 -0.99
N GLU A 106 -14.89 0.50 0.31
CA GLU A 106 -16.04 0.29 1.19
C GLU A 106 -16.72 1.62 1.56
N ASP A 107 -17.77 1.97 0.82
CA ASP A 107 -18.73 3.04 1.14
C ASP A 107 -19.78 2.58 2.16
#